data_AF-A0A1C6IGC1-F1
#
_entry.id   AF-A0A1C6IGC1-F1
#
_cell.length_a   1.000
_cell.length_b   1.000
_cell.length_c   1.000
_cell.angle_alpha   90.00
_cell.angle_beta   90.00
_cell.angle_gamma   90.00
#
_symmetry.space_group_name_H-M   'P 1'
#
loop_
_entity.id
_entity.type
_entity.pdbx_description
1 polymer ?
#
loop_
_entity_poly.entity_id
_entity_poly.type
_entity_poly.pdbx_seq_one_letter_code
_entity_poly.pdbx_strand_id
1 'polypeptide(L)' 'MTKIYSINSDVKFPDMEHYDMGKASDMALYLAHCDFYPFRPLINDFLRKMAKFRH' A
#
# COMPACT_ATOMS: atom_id res chain seq x y z
N MET A 1 -10.42 14.21 -17.63
CA MET A 1 -10.82 12.95 -16.97
C MET A 1 -9.59 12.06 -16.94
N THR A 2 -8.93 11.96 -15.79
CA THR A 2 -7.65 11.24 -15.66
C THR A 2 -7.93 9.74 -15.75
N LYS A 3 -7.34 9.04 -16.72
CA LYS A 3 -7.45 7.58 -16.87
C LYS A 3 -6.83 6.94 -15.62
N ILE A 4 -7.66 6.40 -14.74
CA ILE A 4 -7.21 5.54 -13.64
C ILE A 4 -6.90 4.19 -14.28
N TYR A 5 -5.62 3.92 -14.50
CA TYR A 5 -5.17 2.58 -14.84
C TYR A 5 -5.25 1.75 -13.57
N SER A 6 -6.38 1.07 -13.35
CA SER A 6 -6.40 -0.05 -12.42
C SER A 6 -5.40 -1.05 -12.97
N ILE A 7 -4.26 -1.17 -12.30
CA ILE A 7 -3.32 -2.24 -12.58
C ILE A 7 -4.13 -3.50 -12.31
N ASN A 8 -4.32 -4.37 -13.30
CA ASN A 8 -4.82 -5.73 -13.08
C ASN A 8 -3.78 -6.42 -12.19
N SER A 9 -3.89 -6.17 -10.90
CA SER A 9 -2.97 -6.62 -9.90
C SER A 9 -3.69 -7.72 -9.15
N ASP A 10 -3.07 -8.90 -9.02
CA ASP A 10 -3.54 -9.99 -8.17
C ASP A 10 -3.57 -9.61 -6.66
N VAL A 11 -3.44 -8.32 -6.37
CA VAL A 11 -3.55 -7.68 -5.07
C VAL A 11 -5.00 -7.75 -4.63
N LYS A 12 -5.21 -8.48 -3.54
CA LYS A 12 -6.49 -8.50 -2.85
C LYS A 12 -6.44 -7.43 -1.75
N PHE A 13 -7.36 -6.49 -1.83
CA PHE A 13 -7.63 -5.56 -0.74
C PHE A 13 -8.74 -6.13 0.14
N PRO A 14 -8.57 -6.12 1.47
CA PRO A 14 -9.64 -6.50 2.38
C PRO A 14 -10.79 -5.48 2.29
N ASP A 15 -11.99 -5.91 2.69
CA ASP A 15 -13.14 -5.01 2.76
C ASP A 15 -12.92 -3.92 3.81
N MET A 16 -13.15 -2.65 3.46
CA MET A 16 -12.97 -1.51 4.36
C MET A 16 -14.09 -1.41 5.42
N GLU A 17 -15.23 -2.08 5.23
CA GLU A 17 -16.37 -2.00 6.16
C GLU A 17 -16.05 -2.51 7.59
N HIS A 18 -15.00 -3.31 7.74
CA HIS A 18 -14.56 -3.86 9.02
C HIS A 18 -13.52 -2.99 9.75
N TYR A 19 -13.13 -1.84 9.19
CA TYR A 19 -12.09 -0.97 9.74
C TYR A 19 -12.62 0.45 9.94
N ASP A 20 -12.39 1.04 11.12
CA ASP A 20 -12.67 2.45 11.35
C ASP A 20 -11.54 3.30 10.75
N MET A 21 -11.71 3.74 9.51
CA MET A 21 -10.71 4.56 8.82
C MET A 21 -10.49 5.95 9.47
N GLY A 22 -11.32 6.34 10.45
CA GLY A 22 -11.08 7.50 11.30
C GLY A 22 -10.05 7.25 12.41
N LYS A 23 -9.73 5.99 12.72
CA LYS A 23 -8.73 5.60 13.72
C LYS A 23 -7.43 5.17 13.06
N ALA A 24 -6.33 5.77 13.50
CA ALA A 24 -4.99 5.45 13.00
C ALA A 24 -4.60 3.96 13.21
N SER A 25 -5.07 3.35 14.30
CA SER A 25 -4.85 1.93 14.58
C SER A 25 -5.48 1.03 13.53
N ASP A 26 -6.72 1.32 13.16
CA ASP A 26 -7.52 0.48 12.27
C ASP A 26 -7.08 0.69 10.82
N MET A 27 -6.65 1.91 10.47
CA MET A 27 -5.91 2.17 9.22
C MET A 27 -4.62 1.36 9.13
N ALA A 28 -3.83 1.31 10.21
CA ALA A 28 -2.59 0.52 10.22
C ALA A 28 -2.90 -0.98 10.08
N LEU A 29 -3.97 -1.46 10.71
CA LEU A 29 -4.42 -2.85 10.60
C LEU A 29 -4.92 -3.19 9.19
N TYR A 30 -5.72 -2.32 8.59
CA TYR A 30 -6.17 -2.44 7.19
C TYR A 30 -4.98 -2.57 6.23
N LEU A 31 -3.98 -1.70 6.38
CA LEU A 31 -2.75 -1.75 5.59
C LEU A 31 -1.94 -3.03 5.84
N ALA A 32 -1.86 -3.50 7.07
CA ALA A 32 -1.18 -4.77 7.39
C ALA A 32 -1.86 -5.99 6.72
N HIS A 33 -3.17 -5.91 6.47
CA HIS A 33 -3.94 -6.96 5.80
C HIS A 33 -3.96 -6.84 4.28
N CYS A 34 -3.46 -5.75 3.70
CA CYS A 34 -3.34 -5.59 2.25
C CYS A 34 -2.20 -6.44 1.69
N ASP A 35 -2.45 -7.19 0.61
CA ASP A 35 -1.40 -7.96 -0.06
C ASP A 35 -0.57 -7.07 -1.00
N PHE A 36 0.44 -6.41 -0.46
CA PHE A 36 1.36 -5.60 -1.25
C PHE A 36 2.45 -6.42 -1.97
N TYR A 37 2.34 -7.76 -2.04
CA TYR A 37 3.37 -8.60 -2.65
C TYR A 37 3.77 -8.16 -4.08
N PRO A 38 2.82 -7.85 -4.98
CA PRO A 38 3.14 -7.34 -6.32
C PRO A 38 3.89 -6.00 -6.34
N PHE A 39 3.80 -5.21 -5.27
CA PHE A 39 4.46 -3.90 -5.15
C PHE A 39 5.79 -3.94 -4.38
N ARG A 40 6.17 -5.08 -3.81
CA ARG A 40 7.44 -5.22 -3.06
C ARG A 40 8.67 -4.70 -3.82
N PRO A 41 8.85 -4.95 -5.14
CA PRO A 41 10.00 -4.43 -5.87
C PRO A 41 10.04 -2.90 -5.91
N LEU A 42 8.88 -2.25 -6.10
CA LEU A 42 8.73 -0.79 -6.11
C LEU A 42 8.98 -0.19 -4.72
N ILE A 43 8.40 -0.79 -3.68
CA ILE A 43 8.58 -0.36 -2.29
C ILE A 43 10.07 -0.47 -1.90
N ASN A 44 10.73 -1.57 -2.25
CA ASN A 44 12.15 -1.77 -1.99
C ASN A 44 13.02 -0.77 -2.74
N ASP A 45 12.74 -0.48 -4.02
CA ASP A 45 13.49 0.53 -4.76
C ASP A 45 13.32 1.93 -4.16
N PHE A 46 12.10 2.27 -3.77
CA PHE A 46 11.80 3.54 -3.10
C PHE A 46 12.55 3.66 -1.77
N LEU A 47 12.46 2.67 -0.88
CA LEU A 47 13.16 2.67 0.40
C LEU A 47 14.69 2.73 0.21
N ARG A 48 15.23 2.01 -0.78
CA ARG A 48 16.65 2.05 -1.14
C ARG A 48 17.07 3.45 -1.61
N LYS A 49 16.25 4.13 -2.42
CA LYS A 49 16.50 5.51 -2.85
C LYS A 49 16.47 6.46 -1.65
N MET A 50 15.45 6.36 -0.80
CA MET A 50 15.31 7.21 0.40
C MET A 50 16.48 7.02 1.38
N ALA A 51 16.99 5.79 1.53
CA ALA A 51 18.18 5.51 2.34
C ALA A 51 19.43 6.21 1.80
N LYS A 52 19.57 6.35 0.47
CA LYS A 52 20.69 7.07 -0.15
C LYS A 52 20.64 8.59 0.05
N PHE A 53 19.46 9.17 0.26
CA PHE A 53 19.29 10.61 0.55
C PHE A 53 19.47 10.97 2.03
N ARG A 54 19.77 9.99 2.89
CA ARG A 54 20.01 10.21 4.33
C ARG A 54 21.50 10.49 4.65
N HIS A 55 22.35 10.64 3.64
CA HIS A 55 23.74 11.08 3.76
C HIS A 55 23.90 12.45 3.11
#